data_AF-A0A1V8UJH3-F1
#
_entry.id   AF-A0A1V8UJH3-F1
#
_cell.length_a   1.000
_cell.length_b   1.000
_cell.length_c   1.000
_cell.angle_alpha   90.00
_cell.angle_beta   90.00
_cell.angle_gamma   90.00
#
_symmetry.space_group_name_H-M   'P 1'
#
loop_
_entity.id
_entity.type
_entity.pdbx_description
1 polymer ?
#
loop_
_entity_poly.entity_id
_entity_poly.type
_entity_poly.pdbx_seq_one_letter_code
_entity_poly.pdbx_strand_id
1 'polypeptide(L)'
;MRAEDMPHYHPAVKQLAFHHSCPRNPSPLGPGKDAGKISLSYKYFDSTQGLNDTRLDRTALKLLQTVHKHGEGQLTGYEKRVHHDQIIPQKRYQDTYARLKAKYGKRLTTSWVEVTDPVKHVFEDIGIAAFLIELWDDMYHRPVTANAVLHGDVDTASGALDAFEDVKEYCNNDATADLAHGGEVQASGSKLQFPGFVDIGCGNGILVYILLSEGYSGFGFDARERKSWSTFPPATRMHLKQQVLVPEIFHPTLDLAHDGDSTWQNGVFRCGNFIVSNHADELTAWTPLLAYLNNGAFLAIPCCSHDLAGARFRAPESVRKSTAAAHEVTNGNAHTSRLPQQDSCADAEPFAEDDDAQLTRDQHAARRATSSTDLAVKQAAETGSLKRSLVQKKMSSAYSTLCSYMASISESVGYEVETEVLRIPSTRNHSVIGRRRRQHSESSSDDPDTTEDREAVVKTLIEREMGLSIQSVAHDWVTRAGKIAQKPGSGH
;
A
#
# COMPACT_ATOMS: atom_id res chain seq x y z
N MET A 1 11.45 -2.27 43.31
CA MET A 1 10.33 -2.68 42.46
C MET A 1 9.78 -3.97 43.01
N ARG A 2 8.50 -3.98 43.36
CA ARG A 2 7.73 -5.16 43.76
C ARG A 2 7.10 -5.79 42.51
N ALA A 3 6.64 -7.03 42.61
CA ALA A 3 5.98 -7.71 41.49
C ALA A 3 4.73 -6.93 41.01
N GLU A 4 4.03 -6.27 41.93
CA GLU A 4 2.84 -5.44 41.72
C GLU A 4 3.12 -4.20 40.85
N ASP A 5 4.37 -3.72 40.86
CA ASP A 5 4.79 -2.53 40.12
C ASP A 5 5.13 -2.86 38.64
N MET A 6 5.12 -4.15 38.27
CA MET A 6 5.45 -4.58 36.91
C MET A 6 4.27 -4.36 35.95
N PRO A 7 4.49 -3.76 34.76
CA PRO A 7 3.45 -3.66 33.77
C PRO A 7 2.88 -5.04 33.41
N HIS A 8 1.56 -5.15 33.26
CA HIS A 8 0.87 -6.42 33.03
C HIS A 8 1.37 -7.22 31.81
N TYR A 9 2.01 -6.55 30.84
CA TYR A 9 2.60 -7.14 29.63
C TYR A 9 4.03 -7.66 29.80
N HIS A 10 4.70 -7.36 30.93
CA HIS A 10 6.01 -7.93 31.25
C HIS A 10 5.89 -9.17 32.14
N PRO A 11 6.81 -10.15 32.02
CA PRO A 11 6.91 -11.24 32.97
C PRO A 11 7.25 -10.69 34.37
N ALA A 12 6.54 -11.15 35.39
CA ALA A 12 6.74 -10.73 36.78
C ALA A 12 8.00 -11.37 37.39
N VAL A 13 9.16 -11.06 36.84
CA VAL A 13 10.48 -11.52 37.29
C VAL A 13 11.35 -10.33 37.68
N LYS A 14 12.13 -10.49 38.74
CA LYS A 14 13.09 -9.47 39.22
C LYS A 14 14.22 -9.26 38.22
N GLN A 15 14.68 -10.34 37.58
CA GLN A 15 15.74 -10.31 36.56
C GLN A 15 15.53 -11.40 35.50
N LEU A 16 15.98 -11.14 34.28
CA LEU A 16 16.03 -12.07 33.15
C LEU A 16 17.42 -11.97 32.55
N ALA A 17 18.07 -13.12 32.33
CA ALA A 17 19.39 -13.18 31.71
C ALA A 17 19.45 -14.27 30.63
N PHE A 18 20.10 -13.95 29.51
CA PHE A 18 20.55 -14.93 28.53
C PHE A 18 21.99 -15.33 28.86
N HIS A 19 22.24 -16.62 29.01
CA HIS A 19 23.56 -17.18 29.17
C HIS A 19 23.95 -17.92 27.90
N HIS A 20 25.10 -17.57 27.33
CA HIS A 20 25.66 -18.24 26.16
C HIS A 20 26.99 -18.88 26.55
N SER A 21 27.12 -20.18 26.31
CA SER A 21 28.37 -20.92 26.47
C SER A 21 28.76 -21.55 25.15
N CYS A 22 29.87 -21.10 24.57
CA CYS A 22 30.46 -21.69 23.37
C CYS A 22 31.77 -22.40 23.75
N PRO A 23 31.98 -23.66 23.34
CA PRO A 23 33.27 -24.31 23.53
C PRO A 23 34.37 -23.59 22.72
N ARG A 24 35.57 -23.46 23.31
CA ARG A 24 36.68 -22.69 22.73
C ARG A 24 37.23 -23.26 21.41
N ASN A 25 37.01 -24.55 21.15
CA ASN A 25 37.38 -25.23 19.92
C ASN A 25 36.15 -25.98 19.37
N PRO A 26 35.38 -25.40 18.43
CA PRO A 26 34.27 -26.09 17.79
C PRO A 26 34.81 -27.26 16.95
N SER A 27 34.20 -28.44 17.09
CA SER A 27 34.60 -29.63 16.34
C SER A 27 34.40 -29.40 14.82
N PRO A 28 35.38 -29.74 13.97
CA PRO A 28 35.25 -29.63 12.52
C PRO A 28 34.25 -30.64 11.91
N LEU A 29 33.72 -31.57 12.70
CA LEU A 29 32.78 -32.62 12.28
C LEU A 29 31.29 -32.19 12.36
N GLY A 30 31.00 -30.90 12.60
CA GLY A 30 29.64 -30.36 12.68
C GLY A 30 29.07 -30.33 14.10
N PRO A 31 27.80 -29.89 14.29
CA PRO A 31 27.20 -29.64 15.60
C PRO A 31 26.87 -30.95 16.33
N GLY A 32 27.91 -31.61 16.87
CA GLY A 32 27.79 -32.71 17.81
C GLY A 32 27.56 -32.21 19.25
N LYS A 33 27.95 -33.03 20.25
CA LYS A 33 27.87 -32.70 21.70
C LYS A 33 28.61 -31.42 22.12
N ASP A 34 29.36 -30.79 21.22
CA ASP A 34 30.12 -29.55 21.40
C ASP A 34 29.42 -28.32 20.77
N ALA A 35 28.10 -28.37 20.54
CA ALA A 35 27.35 -27.19 20.10
C ALA A 35 27.29 -26.11 21.21
N GLY A 36 27.40 -24.84 20.81
CA GLY A 36 27.18 -23.71 21.73
C GLY A 36 25.78 -23.79 22.34
N LYS A 37 25.68 -23.55 23.65
CA LYS A 37 24.41 -23.59 24.40
C LYS A 37 23.98 -22.17 24.76
N ILE A 38 22.74 -21.84 24.45
CA ILE A 38 22.05 -20.66 24.97
C ILE A 38 21.03 -21.12 26.00
N SER A 39 20.97 -20.45 27.13
CA SER A 39 20.03 -20.72 28.22
C SER A 39 19.44 -19.41 28.72
N LEU A 40 18.20 -19.46 29.17
CA LEU A 40 17.52 -18.33 29.80
C LEU A 40 17.40 -18.60 31.30
N SER A 41 17.66 -17.61 32.13
CA SER A 41 17.49 -17.71 33.58
C SER A 41 16.62 -16.56 34.09
N TYR A 42 15.66 -16.90 34.95
CA TYR A 42 14.85 -15.94 35.67
C TYR A 42 15.28 -15.84 37.13
N LYS A 43 15.23 -14.63 37.67
CA LYS A 43 15.22 -14.39 39.11
C LYS A 43 13.82 -13.93 39.49
N TYR A 44 13.10 -14.72 40.27
CA TYR A 44 11.74 -14.40 40.70
C TYR A 44 11.73 -13.31 41.79
N PHE A 45 10.58 -12.67 41.99
CA PHE A 45 10.39 -11.76 43.12
C PHE A 45 10.18 -12.54 44.43
N ASP A 46 9.43 -13.65 44.37
CA ASP A 46 9.30 -14.63 45.44
C ASP A 46 9.81 -16.00 45.00
N SER A 47 10.50 -16.71 45.89
CA SER A 47 11.09 -18.03 45.68
C SER A 47 10.04 -19.11 45.37
N THR A 48 8.78 -18.86 45.72
CA THR A 48 7.64 -19.78 45.52
C THR A 48 6.94 -19.62 44.17
N GLN A 49 7.15 -18.49 43.46
CA GLN A 49 6.48 -18.19 42.17
C GLN A 49 6.90 -19.12 41.02
N GLY A 50 8.09 -19.71 41.10
CA GLY A 50 8.69 -20.43 39.97
C GLY A 50 8.20 -21.86 39.72
N LEU A 51 7.30 -22.41 40.55
CA LEU A 51 6.99 -23.84 40.52
C LEU A 51 5.85 -24.23 39.55
N ASN A 52 4.98 -23.32 39.14
CA ASN A 52 3.80 -23.64 38.30
C ASN A 52 3.39 -22.53 37.30
N ASP A 53 4.24 -21.52 37.05
CA ASP A 53 3.85 -20.42 36.15
C ASP A 53 4.07 -20.79 34.66
N THR A 54 3.04 -21.42 34.08
CA THR A 54 2.98 -21.78 32.66
C THR A 54 3.14 -20.59 31.70
N ARG A 55 2.98 -19.34 32.16
CA ARG A 55 3.20 -18.13 31.35
C ARG A 55 4.68 -17.81 31.23
N LEU A 56 5.46 -17.98 32.28
CA LEU A 56 6.91 -17.73 32.26
C LEU A 56 7.65 -18.78 31.43
N ASP A 57 7.21 -20.04 31.50
CA ASP A 57 7.75 -21.13 30.66
C ASP A 57 7.47 -20.87 29.17
N ARG A 58 6.23 -20.50 28.81
CA ARG A 58 5.88 -20.12 27.44
C ARG A 58 6.68 -18.92 26.95
N THR A 59 6.88 -17.92 27.80
CA THR A 59 7.71 -16.74 27.49
C THR A 59 9.16 -17.15 27.26
N ALA A 60 9.73 -17.98 28.15
CA ALA A 60 11.11 -18.44 28.03
C ALA A 60 11.33 -19.25 26.76
N LEU A 61 10.42 -20.18 26.47
CA LEU A 61 10.46 -20.99 25.26
C LEU A 61 10.34 -20.12 24.01
N LYS A 62 9.43 -19.15 23.96
CA LYS A 62 9.29 -18.23 22.82
C LYS A 62 10.56 -17.42 22.58
N LEU A 63 11.20 -16.92 23.65
CA LEU A 63 12.46 -16.16 23.55
C LEU A 63 13.58 -17.04 22.99
N LEU A 64 13.76 -18.25 23.53
CA LEU A 64 14.77 -19.20 23.05
C LEU A 64 14.48 -19.69 21.62
N GLN A 65 13.23 -19.96 21.28
CA GLN A 65 12.81 -20.32 19.91
C GLN A 65 13.12 -19.21 18.92
N THR A 66 12.94 -17.94 19.32
CA THR A 66 13.27 -16.79 18.48
C THR A 66 14.77 -16.71 18.22
N VAL A 67 15.59 -16.85 19.27
CA VAL A 67 17.06 -16.86 19.13
C VAL A 67 17.53 -18.05 18.27
N HIS A 68 17.01 -19.25 18.51
CA HIS A 68 17.30 -20.44 17.70
C HIS A 68 16.93 -20.23 16.23
N LYS A 69 15.71 -19.73 15.96
CA LYS A 69 15.25 -19.44 14.59
C LYS A 69 16.16 -18.43 13.88
N HIS A 70 16.62 -17.39 14.57
CA HIS A 70 17.55 -16.42 14.00
C HIS A 70 18.94 -17.01 13.76
N GLY A 71 19.46 -17.81 14.69
CA GLY A 71 20.74 -18.49 14.55
C GLY A 71 20.74 -19.49 13.39
N GLU A 72 19.73 -20.36 13.32
CA GLU A 72 19.52 -21.28 12.19
C GLU A 72 19.33 -20.51 10.88
N GLY A 73 18.57 -19.42 10.91
CA GLY A 73 18.43 -18.53 9.77
C GLY A 73 19.79 -18.06 9.27
N GLN A 74 20.64 -17.50 10.14
CA GLN A 74 21.97 -17.04 9.75
C GLN A 74 22.86 -18.17 9.23
N LEU A 75 22.87 -19.34 9.89
CA LEU A 75 23.64 -20.51 9.45
C LEU A 75 23.20 -21.01 8.07
N THR A 76 21.91 -20.91 7.79
CA THR A 76 21.32 -21.31 6.49
C THR A 76 21.37 -20.19 5.44
N GLY A 77 22.04 -19.08 5.72
CA GLY A 77 22.20 -17.96 4.79
C GLY A 77 20.96 -17.09 4.65
N TYR A 78 20.18 -16.90 5.72
CA TYR A 78 19.04 -15.98 5.73
C TYR A 78 19.51 -14.55 5.46
N GLU A 79 19.01 -13.99 4.37
CA GLU A 79 19.16 -12.57 4.05
C GLU A 79 17.89 -11.81 4.46
N LYS A 80 18.09 -10.66 5.12
CA LYS A 80 17.00 -9.74 5.38
C LYS A 80 16.48 -9.24 4.04
N ARG A 81 15.18 -9.42 3.89
CA ARG A 81 14.49 -9.39 2.62
C ARG A 81 13.63 -8.13 2.47
N VAL A 82 13.12 -7.66 3.61
CA VAL A 82 12.27 -6.47 3.71
C VAL A 82 13.10 -5.30 4.19
N HIS A 83 13.27 -4.32 3.32
CA HIS A 83 13.94 -3.07 3.65
C HIS A 83 12.87 -2.00 3.82
N HIS A 84 12.85 -1.38 5.00
CA HIS A 84 11.97 -0.25 5.29
C HIS A 84 12.80 1.02 5.19
N ASP A 85 12.12 2.16 5.11
CA ASP A 85 12.73 3.49 5.20
C ASP A 85 13.74 3.72 4.06
N GLN A 86 13.41 3.23 2.85
CA GLN A 86 14.23 3.36 1.65
C GLN A 86 14.10 4.75 1.03
N ILE A 87 12.90 5.33 1.08
CA ILE A 87 12.61 6.64 0.50
C ILE A 87 12.60 7.71 1.60
N ILE A 88 11.88 7.43 2.69
CA ILE A 88 11.71 8.37 3.81
C ILE A 88 12.34 7.78 5.06
N PRO A 89 13.30 8.48 5.72
CA PRO A 89 13.89 7.99 6.95
C PRO A 89 12.87 7.79 8.07
N GLN A 90 13.04 6.71 8.84
CA GLN A 90 12.12 6.30 9.92
C GLN A 90 11.76 7.45 10.87
N LYS A 91 12.76 8.20 11.33
CA LYS A 91 12.56 9.28 12.30
C LYS A 91 11.64 10.37 11.76
N ARG A 92 11.90 10.81 10.51
CA ARG A 92 11.13 11.87 9.85
C ARG A 92 9.67 11.45 9.66
N TYR A 93 9.46 10.21 9.20
CA TYR A 93 8.12 9.61 9.13
C TYR A 93 7.43 9.56 10.50
N GLN A 94 8.12 9.07 11.54
CA GLN A 94 7.56 8.91 12.87
C GLN A 94 7.16 10.24 13.50
N ASP A 95 7.95 11.28 13.32
CA ASP A 95 7.67 12.63 13.84
C ASP A 95 6.36 13.17 13.22
N THR A 96 6.22 13.07 11.89
CA THR A 96 4.99 13.51 11.20
C THR A 96 3.80 12.61 11.52
N TYR A 97 3.97 11.29 11.56
CA TYR A 97 2.92 10.36 11.97
C TYR A 97 2.41 10.66 13.39
N ALA A 98 3.32 10.89 14.35
CA ALA A 98 2.95 11.21 15.72
C ALA A 98 2.16 12.53 15.80
N ARG A 99 2.57 13.56 15.03
CA ARG A 99 1.88 14.84 14.94
C ARG A 99 0.47 14.68 14.36
N LEU A 100 0.33 13.98 13.23
CA LEU A 100 -0.97 13.73 12.60
C LEU A 100 -1.87 12.87 13.48
N LYS A 101 -1.31 11.84 14.14
CA LYS A 101 -2.03 10.99 15.10
C LYS A 101 -2.58 11.79 16.27
N ALA A 102 -1.78 12.68 16.85
CA ALA A 102 -2.21 13.56 17.93
C ALA A 102 -3.29 14.55 17.48
N LYS A 103 -3.17 15.12 16.27
CA LYS A 103 -4.09 16.12 15.72
C LYS A 103 -5.44 15.53 15.28
N TYR A 104 -5.42 14.38 14.61
CA TYR A 104 -6.60 13.82 13.92
C TYR A 104 -7.14 12.53 14.54
N GLY A 105 -6.26 11.70 15.11
CA GLY A 105 -6.57 10.31 15.47
C GLY A 105 -7.78 10.15 16.38
N LYS A 106 -7.79 10.83 17.54
CA LYS A 106 -8.90 10.71 18.50
C LYS A 106 -10.25 11.09 17.90
N ARG A 107 -10.29 12.20 17.15
CA ARG A 107 -11.54 12.71 16.56
C ARG A 107 -12.06 11.76 15.49
N LEU A 108 -11.22 11.34 14.54
CA LEU A 108 -11.60 10.46 13.44
C LEU A 108 -12.05 9.08 13.92
N THR A 109 -11.40 8.51 14.95
CA THR A 109 -11.83 7.24 15.56
C THR A 109 -13.16 7.38 16.29
N THR A 110 -13.38 8.49 17.01
CA THR A 110 -14.63 8.70 17.79
C THR A 110 -15.83 8.98 16.88
N SER A 111 -15.62 9.68 15.76
CA SER A 111 -16.67 10.00 14.78
C SER A 111 -16.81 8.96 13.66
N TRP A 112 -16.29 7.75 13.85
CA TRP A 112 -16.29 6.73 12.83
C TRP A 112 -17.70 6.16 12.60
N VAL A 113 -18.10 6.06 11.33
CA VAL A 113 -19.46 5.66 10.92
C VAL A 113 -19.47 4.50 9.93
N GLU A 114 -18.29 3.97 9.57
CA GLU A 114 -18.19 2.79 8.72
C GLU A 114 -18.29 1.50 9.55
N VAL A 115 -18.59 0.39 8.89
CA VAL A 115 -18.72 -0.93 9.52
C VAL A 115 -17.36 -1.51 9.92
N THR A 116 -16.30 -1.04 9.27
CA THR A 116 -14.93 -1.45 9.47
C THR A 116 -14.34 -0.99 10.80
N ASP A 117 -13.26 -1.64 11.23
CA ASP A 117 -12.54 -1.24 12.44
C ASP A 117 -11.88 0.15 12.27
N PRO A 118 -12.26 1.16 13.07
CA PRO A 118 -11.65 2.49 12.98
C PRO A 118 -10.17 2.51 13.33
N VAL A 119 -9.71 1.66 14.25
CA VAL A 119 -8.30 1.65 14.66
C VAL A 119 -7.44 1.23 13.47
N LYS A 120 -7.88 0.25 12.69
CA LYS A 120 -7.16 -0.16 11.50
C LYS A 120 -7.14 0.95 10.44
N HIS A 121 -8.30 1.46 10.02
CA HIS A 121 -8.39 2.32 8.82
C HIS A 121 -7.95 3.76 9.09
N VAL A 122 -8.31 4.34 10.25
CA VAL A 122 -7.88 5.72 10.60
C VAL A 122 -6.36 5.81 10.70
N PHE A 123 -5.71 4.83 11.36
CA PHE A 123 -4.25 4.87 11.51
C PHE A 123 -3.49 4.42 10.27
N GLU A 124 -4.13 3.66 9.38
CA GLU A 124 -3.64 3.39 8.01
C GLU A 124 -3.58 4.68 7.20
N ASP A 125 -4.69 5.42 7.12
CA ASP A 125 -4.75 6.68 6.36
C ASP A 125 -3.85 7.78 6.93
N ILE A 126 -3.76 7.88 8.27
CA ILE A 126 -2.78 8.79 8.92
C ILE A 126 -1.34 8.40 8.56
N GLY A 127 -1.05 7.10 8.49
CA GLY A 127 0.25 6.59 8.09
C GLY A 127 0.59 6.90 6.64
N ILE A 128 -0.37 6.79 5.73
CA ILE A 128 -0.19 7.12 4.31
C ILE A 128 -0.03 8.63 4.15
N ALA A 129 -0.85 9.44 4.81
CA ALA A 129 -0.75 10.89 4.80
C ALA A 129 0.64 11.36 5.29
N ALA A 130 1.16 10.76 6.38
CA ALA A 130 2.49 11.07 6.88
C ALA A 130 3.58 10.79 5.82
N PHE A 131 3.49 9.65 5.14
CA PHE A 131 4.43 9.31 4.09
C PHE A 131 4.36 10.27 2.90
N LEU A 132 3.15 10.58 2.40
CA LEU A 132 2.93 11.50 1.28
C LEU A 132 3.43 12.92 1.60
N ILE A 133 3.17 13.43 2.81
CA ILE A 133 3.62 14.76 3.23
C ILE A 133 5.15 14.85 3.20
N GLU A 134 5.86 13.85 3.71
CA GLU A 134 7.34 13.84 3.68
C GLU A 134 7.89 13.60 2.28
N LEU A 135 7.22 12.76 1.48
CA LEU A 135 7.58 12.54 0.08
C LEU A 135 7.44 13.84 -0.74
N TRP A 136 6.33 14.55 -0.56
CA TRP A 136 6.07 15.81 -1.23
C TRP A 136 6.93 16.93 -0.70
N ASP A 137 7.35 16.90 0.57
CA ASP A 137 8.35 17.85 1.08
C ASP A 137 9.70 17.67 0.36
N ASP A 138 10.10 16.45 -0.01
CA ASP A 138 11.32 16.25 -0.81
C ASP A 138 11.16 16.71 -2.27
N MET A 139 9.95 16.69 -2.82
CA MET A 139 9.66 16.97 -4.24
C MET A 139 9.26 18.44 -4.51
N TYR A 140 8.51 19.04 -3.60
CA TYR A 140 7.79 20.29 -3.81
C TYR A 140 8.00 21.27 -2.66
N HIS A 141 7.81 22.57 -2.93
CA HIS A 141 7.63 23.55 -1.88
C HIS A 141 6.39 23.20 -1.08
N ARG A 142 6.53 23.20 0.26
CA ARG A 142 5.38 23.02 1.15
C ARG A 142 4.35 24.10 0.87
N PRO A 143 3.06 23.73 0.70
CA PRO A 143 2.00 24.71 0.62
C PRO A 143 2.03 25.62 1.85
N VAL A 144 1.89 26.93 1.64
CA VAL A 144 1.77 27.88 2.75
C VAL A 144 0.44 27.59 3.44
N THR A 145 0.49 26.90 4.58
CA THR A 145 -0.70 26.69 5.41
C THR A 145 -1.04 27.97 6.15
N ALA A 146 -2.32 28.21 6.40
CA ALA A 146 -2.79 29.25 7.34
C ALA A 146 -2.20 29.08 8.76
N ASN A 147 -1.55 27.94 9.08
CA ASN A 147 -0.83 27.74 10.34
C ASN A 147 0.56 28.38 10.37
N ALA A 148 1.13 28.81 9.24
CA ALA A 148 2.35 29.65 9.24
C ALA A 148 2.10 31.01 9.91
N VAL A 149 0.85 31.49 9.93
CA VAL A 149 0.44 32.74 10.60
C VAL A 149 0.52 32.64 12.13
N LEU A 150 0.57 31.42 12.71
CA LEU A 150 0.69 31.24 14.16
C LEU A 150 2.13 31.34 14.68
N HIS A 151 3.13 31.35 13.79
CA HIS A 151 4.54 31.46 14.17
C HIS A 151 5.21 32.80 13.80
N GLY A 152 4.40 33.83 13.51
CA GLY A 152 4.83 35.22 13.57
C GLY A 152 5.68 35.67 12.39
N ASP A 153 5.03 36.33 11.43
CA ASP A 153 5.51 37.59 10.86
C ASP A 153 4.29 38.29 10.25
N VAL A 154 3.90 39.41 10.88
CA VAL A 154 2.68 40.15 10.60
C VAL A 154 3.03 41.28 9.64
N ASP A 155 3.10 41.01 8.33
CA ASP A 155 3.15 42.08 7.31
C ASP A 155 2.65 41.69 5.90
N THR A 156 2.26 40.42 5.65
CA THR A 156 1.79 39.97 4.31
C THR A 156 0.32 39.56 4.25
N ALA A 157 -0.48 39.98 5.24
CA ALA A 157 -1.87 39.56 5.40
C ALA A 157 -2.86 40.13 4.36
N SER A 158 -2.47 41.05 3.47
CA SER A 158 -3.38 41.57 2.43
C SER A 158 -3.26 40.88 1.06
N GLY A 159 -2.28 39.99 0.85
CA GLY A 159 -2.06 39.34 -0.46
C GLY A 159 -2.65 37.93 -0.60
N ALA A 160 -3.14 37.33 0.50
CA ALA A 160 -3.52 35.91 0.53
C ALA A 160 -4.96 35.61 0.07
N LEU A 161 -5.80 36.64 -0.12
CA LEU A 161 -7.18 36.50 -0.58
C LEU A 161 -7.34 36.77 -2.09
N ASP A 162 -6.41 37.49 -2.72
CA ASP A 162 -6.44 37.79 -4.15
C ASP A 162 -5.78 36.69 -5.02
N ALA A 163 -5.01 35.77 -4.41
CA ALA A 163 -4.32 34.69 -5.14
C ALA A 163 -5.23 33.54 -5.62
N PHE A 164 -6.55 33.62 -5.39
CA PHE A 164 -7.52 32.62 -5.85
C PHE A 164 -8.09 32.91 -7.25
N GLU A 165 -7.91 34.12 -7.82
CA GLU A 165 -8.44 34.47 -9.16
C GLU A 165 -7.39 34.55 -10.28
N ASP A 166 -6.07 34.60 -9.98
CA ASP A 166 -5.01 34.74 -11.00
C ASP A 166 -4.24 33.43 -11.30
N VAL A 167 -4.95 32.32 -11.56
CA VAL A 167 -4.34 31.05 -12.06
C VAL A 167 -4.78 30.76 -13.50
N LYS A 168 -4.94 31.79 -14.34
CA LYS A 168 -5.32 31.63 -15.76
C LYS A 168 -4.21 31.81 -16.78
N GLU A 169 -2.96 32.03 -16.37
CA GLU A 169 -1.89 32.32 -17.32
C GLU A 169 -0.55 31.67 -16.93
N TYR A 170 -0.49 30.33 -16.87
CA TYR A 170 0.79 29.59 -16.74
C TYR A 170 0.82 28.29 -17.56
N CYS A 171 0.11 28.24 -18.69
CA CYS A 171 0.24 27.15 -19.66
C CYS A 171 1.16 27.47 -20.85
N ASN A 172 1.84 28.63 -20.85
CA ASN A 172 2.71 29.03 -21.97
C ASN A 172 4.18 29.31 -21.59
N ASN A 173 4.57 29.18 -20.33
CA ASN A 173 5.95 29.37 -19.91
C ASN A 173 6.45 28.13 -19.16
N ASP A 174 6.92 27.15 -19.93
CA ASP A 174 8.13 26.35 -19.71
C ASP A 174 8.54 26.02 -18.26
N ALA A 175 7.60 25.54 -17.43
CA ALA A 175 7.93 24.92 -16.14
C ALA A 175 8.49 23.49 -16.30
N THR A 176 8.81 23.08 -17.53
CA THR A 176 9.31 21.76 -17.92
C THR A 176 10.81 21.74 -18.23
N ALA A 177 11.45 22.90 -18.47
CA ALA A 177 12.86 22.96 -18.84
C ALA A 177 13.85 22.51 -17.73
N ASP A 178 13.51 22.68 -16.45
CA ASP A 178 14.44 22.37 -15.34
C ASP A 178 14.54 20.87 -15.00
N LEU A 179 13.75 20.01 -15.66
CA LEU A 179 13.92 18.56 -15.60
C LEU A 179 14.73 18.00 -16.79
N ALA A 180 15.28 18.85 -17.66
CA ALA A 180 15.85 18.41 -18.95
C ALA A 180 17.31 18.83 -19.22
N HIS A 181 18.04 19.51 -18.32
CA HIS A 181 19.42 19.94 -18.61
C HIS A 181 20.46 19.38 -17.62
N GLY A 182 21.10 18.29 -18.05
CA GLY A 182 22.32 17.77 -17.45
C GLY A 182 23.54 18.64 -17.81
N GLY A 183 23.79 19.66 -17.00
CA GLY A 183 25.14 20.14 -16.72
C GLY A 183 25.55 19.68 -15.33
N GLU A 184 26.84 19.66 -15.01
CA GLU A 184 27.29 19.55 -13.62
C GLU A 184 26.73 20.74 -12.82
N VAL A 185 25.55 20.60 -12.24
CA VAL A 185 24.87 21.69 -11.52
C VAL A 185 25.31 21.66 -10.06
N GLN A 186 26.24 22.56 -9.75
CA GLN A 186 26.37 23.14 -8.42
C GLN A 186 24.98 23.55 -7.93
N ALA A 187 24.64 23.11 -6.72
CA ALA A 187 23.36 23.32 -6.05
C ALA A 187 22.75 24.73 -6.27
N SER A 188 21.75 24.79 -7.14
CA SER A 188 20.76 25.86 -7.24
C SER A 188 19.37 25.21 -7.34
N GLY A 189 19.05 24.32 -6.38
CA GLY A 189 17.85 23.48 -6.41
C GLY A 189 16.64 24.14 -5.73
N SER A 190 15.86 24.91 -6.49
CA SER A 190 14.52 25.33 -6.04
C SER A 190 13.53 24.18 -6.26
N LYS A 191 12.80 23.79 -5.21
CA LYS A 191 11.74 22.76 -5.33
C LYS A 191 10.64 23.23 -6.29
N LEU A 192 9.85 22.31 -6.84
CA LEU A 192 8.71 22.70 -7.69
C LEU A 192 7.52 23.16 -6.84
N GLN A 193 6.59 23.94 -7.40
CA GLN A 193 5.32 24.20 -6.71
C GLN A 193 4.48 22.92 -6.66
N PHE A 194 3.75 22.69 -5.57
CA PHE A 194 2.87 21.52 -5.47
C PHE A 194 1.75 21.59 -6.53
N PRO A 195 1.65 20.62 -7.46
CA PRO A 195 0.73 20.69 -8.59
C PRO A 195 -0.73 20.44 -8.21
N GLY A 196 -0.94 19.76 -7.07
CA GLY A 196 -2.21 19.22 -6.61
C GLY A 196 -2.17 17.69 -6.56
N PHE A 197 -3.09 17.07 -5.83
CA PHE A 197 -3.25 15.60 -5.82
C PHE A 197 -4.63 15.14 -6.28
N VAL A 198 -4.69 13.89 -6.75
CA VAL A 198 -5.93 13.16 -7.01
C VAL A 198 -5.87 11.80 -6.34
N ASP A 199 -6.75 11.56 -5.37
CA ASP A 199 -6.89 10.24 -4.72
C ASP A 199 -7.97 9.43 -5.45
N ILE A 200 -7.54 8.46 -6.26
CA ILE A 200 -8.42 7.61 -7.06
C ILE A 200 -8.89 6.44 -6.20
N GLY A 201 -10.21 6.24 -6.11
CA GLY A 201 -10.78 5.24 -5.19
C GLY A 201 -10.61 5.64 -3.72
N CYS A 202 -10.85 6.92 -3.41
CA CYS A 202 -10.56 7.50 -2.09
C CYS A 202 -11.35 6.93 -0.91
N GLY A 203 -12.32 6.04 -1.15
CA GLY A 203 -13.00 5.27 -0.12
C GLY A 203 -13.58 6.14 0.99
N ASN A 204 -13.12 5.92 2.22
CA ASN A 204 -13.61 6.62 3.41
C ASN A 204 -13.30 8.14 3.42
N GLY A 205 -12.45 8.64 2.52
CA GLY A 205 -12.15 10.07 2.38
C GLY A 205 -11.25 10.69 3.46
N ILE A 206 -10.76 9.91 4.45
CA ILE A 206 -9.87 10.42 5.50
C ILE A 206 -8.57 10.95 4.93
N LEU A 207 -7.96 10.25 3.96
CA LEU A 207 -6.71 10.69 3.37
C LEU A 207 -6.85 12.08 2.73
N VAL A 208 -7.88 12.25 1.90
CA VAL A 208 -8.25 13.55 1.30
C VAL A 208 -8.48 14.60 2.38
N TYR A 209 -9.25 14.27 3.43
CA TYR A 209 -9.52 15.18 4.55
C TYR A 209 -8.23 15.68 5.23
N ILE A 210 -7.29 14.76 5.53
CA ILE A 210 -6.03 15.09 6.20
C ILE A 210 -5.18 15.97 5.29
N LEU A 211 -4.99 15.60 4.03
CA LEU A 211 -4.13 16.33 3.10
C LEU A 211 -4.63 17.76 2.85
N LEU A 212 -5.93 17.94 2.66
CA LEU A 212 -6.55 19.27 2.57
C LEU A 212 -6.36 20.09 3.86
N SER A 213 -6.53 19.45 5.02
CA SER A 213 -6.34 20.10 6.33
C SER A 213 -4.87 20.46 6.61
N GLU A 214 -3.94 19.83 5.91
CA GLU A 214 -2.50 20.11 5.93
C GLU A 214 -2.07 21.06 4.80
N GLY A 215 -3.02 21.61 4.02
CA GLY A 215 -2.79 22.66 3.02
C GLY A 215 -2.49 22.16 1.61
N TYR A 216 -2.53 20.85 1.35
CA TYR A 216 -2.34 20.31 0.01
C TYR A 216 -3.64 20.40 -0.78
N SER A 217 -3.61 21.09 -1.92
CA SER A 217 -4.76 21.19 -2.82
C SER A 217 -4.98 19.88 -3.58
N GLY A 218 -6.23 19.48 -3.78
CA GLY A 218 -6.53 18.22 -4.47
C GLY A 218 -7.94 17.74 -4.20
N PHE A 219 -8.28 16.59 -4.74
CA PHE A 219 -9.58 15.98 -4.53
C PHE A 219 -9.48 14.46 -4.56
N GLY A 220 -10.48 13.78 -4.03
CA GLY A 220 -10.64 12.35 -4.18
C GLY A 220 -11.94 12.04 -4.91
N PHE A 221 -11.97 10.94 -5.63
CA PHE A 221 -13.21 10.39 -6.14
C PHE A 221 -13.30 8.89 -5.88
N ASP A 222 -14.52 8.42 -5.71
CA ASP A 222 -14.84 7.01 -5.52
C ASP A 222 -16.11 6.69 -6.33
N ALA A 223 -16.24 5.44 -6.78
CA ALA A 223 -17.45 5.00 -7.47
C ALA A 223 -18.71 5.13 -6.59
N ARG A 224 -18.55 5.21 -5.27
CA ARG A 224 -19.65 5.35 -4.30
C ARG A 224 -19.28 6.32 -3.18
N GLU A 225 -20.21 7.21 -2.85
CA GLU A 225 -20.12 7.99 -1.63
C GLU A 225 -20.14 7.06 -0.40
N ARG A 226 -19.26 7.32 0.57
CA ARG A 226 -19.18 6.60 1.84
C ARG A 226 -19.86 7.38 2.95
N LYS A 227 -20.33 6.68 3.98
CA LYS A 227 -21.07 7.30 5.10
C LYS A 227 -20.23 8.35 5.81
N SER A 228 -18.93 8.08 5.92
CA SER A 228 -17.90 8.96 6.45
C SER A 228 -17.87 10.34 5.79
N TRP A 229 -18.22 10.46 4.51
CA TRP A 229 -18.15 11.74 3.80
C TRP A 229 -19.05 12.80 4.42
N SER A 230 -20.25 12.39 4.87
CA SER A 230 -21.21 13.27 5.56
C SER A 230 -20.69 13.85 6.87
N THR A 231 -19.67 13.23 7.47
CA THR A 231 -19.08 13.65 8.75
C THR A 231 -18.00 14.73 8.57
N PHE A 232 -17.50 14.95 7.35
CA PHE A 232 -16.46 15.93 7.09
C PHE A 232 -17.00 17.36 6.93
N PRO A 233 -16.18 18.40 7.21
CA PRO A 233 -16.55 19.79 6.97
C PRO A 233 -16.99 20.02 5.52
N PRO A 234 -17.88 21.00 5.25
CA PRO A 234 -18.29 21.34 3.87
C PRO A 234 -17.12 21.57 2.91
N ALA A 235 -16.06 22.23 3.40
CA ALA A 235 -14.82 22.46 2.65
C ALA A 235 -14.21 21.16 2.08
N THR A 236 -14.20 20.08 2.86
CA THR A 236 -13.70 18.77 2.42
C THR A 236 -14.70 18.06 1.52
N ARG A 237 -15.99 18.11 1.84
CA ARG A 237 -17.03 17.44 1.05
C ARG A 237 -17.06 17.91 -0.40
N MET A 238 -16.77 19.18 -0.69
CA MET A 238 -16.65 19.69 -2.06
C MET A 238 -15.49 19.06 -2.86
N HIS A 239 -14.51 18.47 -2.18
CA HIS A 239 -13.34 17.80 -2.76
C HIS A 239 -13.48 16.27 -2.75
N LEU A 240 -14.65 15.74 -2.40
CA LEU A 240 -14.97 14.32 -2.48
C LEU A 240 -16.07 14.14 -3.52
N LYS A 241 -15.78 13.40 -4.60
CA LYS A 241 -16.67 13.27 -5.74
C LYS A 241 -17.10 11.82 -5.93
N GLN A 242 -18.40 11.57 -5.97
CA GLN A 242 -18.91 10.25 -6.35
C GLN A 242 -18.87 10.14 -7.88
N GLN A 243 -17.83 9.52 -8.42
CA GLN A 243 -17.60 9.38 -9.86
C GLN A 243 -16.94 8.05 -10.20
N VAL A 244 -17.33 7.48 -11.34
CA VAL A 244 -16.71 6.27 -11.89
C VAL A 244 -15.67 6.65 -12.93
N LEU A 245 -14.46 6.10 -12.82
CA LEU A 245 -13.43 6.33 -13.83
C LEU A 245 -13.78 5.59 -15.13
N VAL A 246 -13.88 6.34 -16.23
CA VAL A 246 -13.83 5.83 -17.60
C VAL A 246 -12.77 6.62 -18.34
N PRO A 247 -11.56 6.07 -18.52
CA PRO A 247 -10.46 6.78 -19.15
C PRO A 247 -10.85 7.39 -20.51
N GLU A 248 -10.47 8.66 -20.76
CA GLU A 248 -10.78 9.38 -22.02
C GLU A 248 -10.31 8.61 -23.26
N ILE A 249 -9.25 7.81 -23.14
CA ILE A 249 -8.76 6.93 -24.20
C ILE A 249 -9.79 5.91 -24.71
N PHE A 250 -10.88 5.69 -23.96
CA PHE A 250 -12.01 4.84 -24.34
C PHE A 250 -13.19 5.60 -24.98
N HIS A 251 -13.24 6.94 -24.87
CA HIS A 251 -14.35 7.73 -25.40
C HIS A 251 -14.56 7.60 -26.92
N PRO A 252 -13.52 7.67 -27.78
CA PRO A 252 -13.68 7.52 -29.23
C PRO A 252 -14.26 6.17 -29.65
N THR A 253 -14.29 5.21 -28.72
CA THR A 253 -14.55 3.80 -28.98
C THR A 253 -15.95 3.36 -28.58
N LEU A 254 -16.59 4.07 -27.64
CA LEU A 254 -17.82 3.64 -27.01
C LEU A 254 -19.05 4.46 -27.40
N ASP A 255 -18.89 5.45 -28.30
CA ASP A 255 -19.96 6.36 -28.73
C ASP A 255 -20.75 6.91 -27.52
N LEU A 256 -20.05 7.10 -26.39
CA LEU A 256 -20.61 7.63 -25.17
C LEU A 256 -20.93 9.10 -25.46
N ALA A 257 -22.20 9.47 -25.30
CA ALA A 257 -22.60 10.86 -25.47
C ALA A 257 -21.68 11.76 -24.60
N HIS A 258 -21.17 12.85 -25.17
CA HIS A 258 -20.45 13.93 -24.46
C HIS A 258 -21.31 14.63 -23.39
N ASP A 259 -22.40 14.02 -22.97
CA ASP A 259 -23.53 14.66 -22.34
C ASP A 259 -23.34 14.62 -20.84
N GLY A 260 -22.72 15.68 -20.31
CA GLY A 260 -23.12 16.41 -19.10
C GLY A 260 -23.37 15.66 -17.78
N ASP A 261 -23.25 14.33 -17.72
CA ASP A 261 -23.64 13.55 -16.58
C ASP A 261 -22.48 13.52 -15.59
N SER A 262 -22.68 14.22 -14.48
CA SER A 262 -21.70 14.43 -13.38
C SER A 262 -21.14 13.15 -12.74
N THR A 263 -21.59 11.98 -13.20
CA THR A 263 -21.34 10.64 -12.66
C THR A 263 -20.03 10.01 -13.14
N TRP A 264 -19.40 10.52 -14.20
CA TRP A 264 -18.17 9.95 -14.78
C TRP A 264 -16.94 10.85 -14.55
N GLN A 265 -15.77 10.21 -14.44
CA GLN A 265 -14.47 10.85 -14.41
C GLN A 265 -13.62 10.32 -15.56
N ASN A 266 -13.14 11.18 -16.44
CA ASN A 266 -12.43 10.77 -17.64
C ASN A 266 -10.93 10.51 -17.44
N GLY A 267 -10.42 10.78 -16.23
CA GLY A 267 -9.01 10.57 -15.91
C GLY A 267 -8.09 11.64 -16.51
N VAL A 268 -8.65 12.73 -17.05
CA VAL A 268 -7.91 13.92 -17.48
C VAL A 268 -7.93 14.91 -16.33
N PHE A 269 -6.75 15.22 -15.81
CA PHE A 269 -6.52 16.08 -14.66
C PHE A 269 -5.64 17.26 -15.05
N ARG A 270 -5.41 18.17 -14.09
CA ARG A 270 -4.40 19.22 -14.29
C ARG A 270 -3.03 18.56 -14.46
N CYS A 271 -2.28 19.04 -15.46
CA CYS A 271 -0.92 18.59 -15.74
C CYS A 271 -0.06 18.63 -14.46
N GLY A 272 0.68 17.54 -14.22
CA GLY A 272 1.56 17.39 -13.07
C GLY A 272 0.88 16.87 -11.80
N ASN A 273 -0.46 16.73 -11.76
CA ASN A 273 -1.15 16.25 -10.56
C ASN A 273 -0.58 14.93 -10.04
N PHE A 274 -0.35 14.87 -8.73
CA PHE A 274 0.11 13.65 -8.08
C PHE A 274 -1.04 12.66 -7.90
N ILE A 275 -0.94 11.48 -8.52
CA ILE A 275 -1.99 10.46 -8.44
C ILE A 275 -1.73 9.54 -7.25
N VAL A 276 -2.68 9.45 -6.33
CA VAL A 276 -2.65 8.55 -5.19
C VAL A 276 -3.66 7.44 -5.42
N SER A 277 -3.22 6.19 -5.26
CA SER A 277 -4.07 5.00 -5.24
C SER A 277 -3.86 4.28 -3.91
N ASN A 278 -4.58 4.73 -2.88
CA ASN A 278 -4.63 4.04 -1.59
C ASN A 278 -5.59 2.86 -1.67
N HIS A 279 -5.09 1.65 -1.91
CA HIS A 279 -5.91 0.45 -1.96
C HIS A 279 -7.09 0.54 -2.95
N ALA A 280 -6.88 1.17 -4.10
CA ALA A 280 -7.93 1.58 -5.05
C ALA A 280 -8.54 0.45 -5.90
N ASP A 281 -8.52 -0.79 -5.42
CA ASP A 281 -9.11 -1.98 -6.05
C ASP A 281 -8.83 -2.09 -7.57
N GLU A 282 -9.87 -2.04 -8.41
CA GLU A 282 -9.78 -2.12 -9.88
C GLU A 282 -8.93 -1.00 -10.52
N LEU A 283 -8.77 0.13 -9.84
CA LEU A 283 -8.00 1.27 -10.34
C LEU A 283 -6.49 1.12 -10.11
N THR A 284 -6.06 0.15 -9.30
CA THR A 284 -4.65 -0.03 -8.94
C THR A 284 -3.75 -0.06 -10.18
N ALA A 285 -4.07 -0.89 -11.18
CA ALA A 285 -3.29 -1.04 -12.41
C ALA A 285 -3.32 0.19 -13.33
N TRP A 286 -4.38 1.01 -13.22
CA TRP A 286 -4.53 2.25 -13.96
C TRP A 286 -3.67 3.40 -13.42
N THR A 287 -3.28 3.36 -12.14
CA THR A 287 -2.52 4.43 -11.47
C THR A 287 -1.33 4.96 -12.28
N PRO A 288 -0.35 4.12 -12.71
CA PRO A 288 0.80 4.61 -13.48
C PRO A 288 0.40 5.13 -14.87
N LEU A 289 -0.66 4.57 -15.47
CA LEU A 289 -1.14 5.01 -16.79
C LEU A 289 -1.79 6.39 -16.69
N LEU A 290 -2.65 6.61 -15.69
CA LEU A 290 -3.26 7.91 -15.43
C LEU A 290 -2.22 8.96 -15.10
N ALA A 291 -1.24 8.63 -14.26
CA ALA A 291 -0.15 9.55 -13.95
C ALA A 291 0.64 9.91 -15.20
N TYR A 292 0.97 8.92 -16.04
CA TYR A 292 1.67 9.13 -17.30
C TYR A 292 0.89 10.04 -18.26
N LEU A 293 -0.40 9.78 -18.47
CA LEU A 293 -1.26 10.60 -19.33
C LEU A 293 -1.34 12.07 -18.88
N ASN A 294 -1.21 12.32 -17.58
CA ASN A 294 -1.31 13.65 -16.96
C ASN A 294 0.05 14.28 -16.61
N ASN A 295 1.17 13.71 -17.07
CA ASN A 295 2.53 14.15 -16.73
C ASN A 295 2.78 14.27 -15.22
N GLY A 296 2.08 13.46 -14.43
CA GLY A 296 2.11 13.48 -12.98
C GLY A 296 3.05 12.45 -12.38
N ALA A 297 3.38 12.61 -11.10
CA ALA A 297 3.95 11.54 -10.29
C ALA A 297 2.84 10.69 -9.65
N PHE A 298 3.17 9.52 -9.13
CA PHE A 298 2.17 8.69 -8.45
C PHE A 298 2.70 7.88 -7.27
N LEU A 299 1.76 7.46 -6.44
CA LEU A 299 1.93 6.41 -5.44
C LEU A 299 0.76 5.43 -5.53
N ALA A 300 1.06 4.14 -5.67
CA ALA A 300 0.08 3.06 -5.66
C ALA A 300 0.37 2.09 -4.51
N ILE A 301 -0.66 1.75 -3.73
CA ILE A 301 -0.61 0.72 -2.68
C ILE A 301 -1.48 -0.45 -3.13
N PRO A 302 -0.93 -1.48 -3.80
CA PRO A 302 -1.73 -2.53 -4.39
C PRO A 302 -2.53 -3.29 -3.34
N CYS A 303 -3.81 -3.55 -3.61
CA CYS A 303 -4.65 -4.35 -2.74
C CYS A 303 -5.19 -5.59 -3.46
N CYS A 304 -6.01 -5.38 -4.48
CA CYS A 304 -6.76 -6.41 -5.17
C CYS A 304 -6.20 -6.62 -6.58
N SER A 305 -6.12 -7.88 -7.01
CA SER A 305 -5.60 -8.22 -8.32
C SER A 305 -6.72 -8.12 -9.36
N HIS A 306 -6.83 -6.96 -10.00
CA HIS A 306 -7.66 -6.72 -11.17
C HIS A 306 -6.81 -6.31 -12.37
N ASP A 307 -7.19 -6.77 -13.55
CA ASP A 307 -6.56 -6.38 -14.82
C ASP A 307 -7.06 -5.00 -15.30
N LEU A 308 -6.54 -4.53 -16.43
CA LEU A 308 -6.90 -3.23 -17.01
C LEU A 308 -8.35 -3.19 -17.54
N ALA A 309 -9.03 -4.33 -17.65
CA ALA A 309 -10.46 -4.44 -17.93
C ALA A 309 -11.32 -4.50 -16.67
N GLY A 310 -10.72 -4.48 -15.47
CA GLY A 310 -11.41 -4.56 -14.18
C GLY A 310 -11.83 -5.98 -13.78
N ALA A 311 -11.36 -7.02 -14.48
CA ALA A 311 -11.62 -8.40 -14.11
C ALA A 311 -10.59 -8.90 -13.10
N ARG A 312 -11.01 -9.76 -12.17
CA ARG A 312 -10.08 -10.42 -11.24
C ARG A 312 -9.11 -11.30 -12.01
N PHE A 313 -7.82 -11.14 -11.76
CA PHE A 313 -6.78 -11.90 -12.42
C PHE A 313 -5.67 -12.27 -11.45
N ARG A 314 -4.75 -13.12 -11.91
CA ARG A 314 -3.50 -13.38 -11.20
C ARG A 314 -2.35 -12.94 -12.08
N ALA A 315 -1.60 -11.94 -11.60
CA ALA A 315 -0.42 -11.44 -12.28
C ALA A 315 0.55 -12.59 -12.63
N PRO A 316 1.03 -12.67 -13.88
CA PRO A 316 1.90 -13.76 -14.33
C PRO A 316 3.22 -13.78 -13.56
N GLU A 317 3.73 -14.98 -13.27
CA GLU A 317 5.02 -15.16 -12.63
C GLU A 317 6.19 -14.75 -13.53
N SER A 318 6.00 -14.74 -14.86
CA SER A 318 7.01 -14.35 -15.85
C SER A 318 7.45 -12.90 -15.71
N VAL A 319 6.58 -12.02 -15.22
CA VAL A 319 6.86 -10.59 -14.99
C VAL A 319 7.95 -10.40 -13.91
N ARG A 320 8.20 -11.41 -13.07
CA ARG A 320 9.28 -11.38 -12.07
C ARG A 320 10.68 -11.43 -12.65
N LYS A 321 10.84 -11.87 -13.91
CA LYS A 321 12.16 -12.06 -14.53
C LYS A 321 12.57 -10.92 -15.47
N SER A 322 11.68 -9.98 -15.74
CA SER A 322 11.86 -9.00 -16.82
C SER A 322 12.42 -7.65 -16.36
N THR A 323 12.37 -7.29 -15.07
CA THR A 323 12.80 -5.94 -14.65
C THR A 323 13.59 -5.89 -13.34
N ALA A 324 14.49 -4.91 -13.22
CA ALA A 324 15.34 -4.70 -12.05
C ALA A 324 14.55 -4.31 -10.79
N ALA A 325 13.49 -3.51 -10.91
CA ALA A 325 12.64 -3.14 -9.76
C ALA A 325 11.78 -4.32 -9.28
N ALA A 326 11.30 -5.18 -10.19
CA ALA A 326 10.60 -6.40 -9.81
C ALA A 326 11.48 -7.33 -8.95
N HIS A 327 12.80 -7.37 -9.19
CA HIS A 327 13.73 -8.12 -8.36
C HIS A 327 13.81 -7.59 -6.91
N GLU A 328 13.77 -6.28 -6.67
CA GLU A 328 13.78 -5.72 -5.31
C GLU A 328 12.47 -5.99 -4.55
N VAL A 329 11.32 -5.85 -5.22
CA VAL A 329 9.99 -6.16 -4.67
C VAL A 329 9.85 -7.62 -4.24
N THR A 330 10.52 -8.54 -4.95
CA THR A 330 10.46 -9.98 -4.65
C THR A 330 11.17 -10.35 -3.36
N ASN A 331 12.25 -9.65 -3.01
CA ASN A 331 12.95 -9.90 -1.76
C ASN A 331 12.07 -9.52 -0.57
N GLY A 332 11.31 -8.41 -0.63
CA GLY A 332 10.48 -7.91 0.48
C GLY A 332 9.30 -8.78 0.95
N ASN A 333 8.83 -9.78 0.21
CA ASN A 333 7.50 -10.37 0.43
C ASN A 333 7.48 -11.86 0.83
N ALA A 334 8.63 -12.48 1.05
CA ALA A 334 8.68 -13.87 1.53
C ALA A 334 8.59 -13.90 3.08
N HIS A 335 7.36 -14.10 3.60
CA HIS A 335 7.02 -14.31 5.01
C HIS A 335 6.96 -13.05 5.90
N THR A 336 5.77 -12.45 5.99
CA THR A 336 5.40 -11.57 7.12
C THR A 336 5.22 -12.43 8.38
N SER A 337 6.31 -12.77 9.08
CA SER A 337 6.19 -13.22 10.47
C SER A 337 6.14 -12.00 11.38
N ARG A 338 4.95 -11.75 11.92
CA ARG A 338 4.58 -10.69 12.88
C ARG A 338 5.59 -10.59 14.03
N LEU A 339 6.07 -9.37 14.33
CA LEU A 339 6.65 -9.03 15.64
C LEU A 339 5.48 -8.75 16.62
N PRO A 340 5.56 -9.17 17.89
CA PRO A 340 4.45 -9.01 18.83
C PRO A 340 4.35 -7.56 19.30
N GLN A 341 3.27 -6.87 18.94
CA GLN A 341 2.84 -5.64 19.60
C GLN A 341 1.52 -5.92 20.34
N GLN A 342 1.64 -5.89 21.66
CA GLN A 342 0.63 -5.63 22.71
C GLN A 342 -0.84 -5.78 22.31
N ASP A 343 -1.41 -6.94 22.62
CA ASP A 343 -2.85 -7.11 22.83
C ASP A 343 -3.18 -6.69 24.27
N SER A 344 -4.12 -5.75 24.44
CA SER A 344 -4.79 -5.49 25.71
C SER A 344 -6.27 -5.89 25.62
N CYS A 345 -6.58 -6.98 26.33
CA CYS A 345 -7.76 -7.26 27.16
C CYS A 345 -9.18 -7.05 26.59
N ALA A 346 -9.93 -8.15 26.50
CA ALA A 346 -11.21 -8.29 27.20
C ALA A 346 -11.54 -9.77 27.40
N ASP A 347 -11.74 -10.14 28.66
CA ASP A 347 -12.11 -11.46 29.17
C ASP A 347 -13.55 -11.86 28.78
N ALA A 348 -13.74 -13.10 28.36
CA ALA A 348 -14.99 -13.86 28.56
C ALA A 348 -14.65 -15.36 28.54
N GLU A 349 -14.82 -16.00 29.69
CA GLU A 349 -14.59 -17.42 29.96
C GLU A 349 -15.48 -18.37 29.12
N PRO A 350 -15.05 -19.64 28.92
CA PRO A 350 -15.68 -20.58 28.00
C PRO A 350 -16.76 -21.43 28.68
N PHE A 351 -17.92 -21.61 28.02
CA PHE A 351 -18.88 -22.64 28.38
C PHE A 351 -19.01 -23.67 27.25
N ALA A 352 -18.65 -24.90 27.64
CA ALA A 352 -19.11 -26.22 27.24
C ALA A 352 -19.57 -26.47 25.79
N GLU A 353 -18.87 -27.43 25.19
CA GLU A 353 -19.33 -28.27 24.09
C GLU A 353 -20.70 -28.87 24.38
N ASP A 354 -21.59 -28.85 23.39
CA ASP A 354 -22.54 -29.95 23.24
C ASP A 354 -22.73 -30.30 21.76
N ASP A 355 -22.64 -31.61 21.57
CA ASP A 355 -22.71 -32.41 20.37
C ASP A 355 -24.19 -32.57 20.00
N ASP A 356 -24.59 -32.31 18.76
CA ASP A 356 -25.76 -33.01 18.22
C ASP A 356 -25.74 -33.11 16.70
N ALA A 357 -26.31 -34.21 16.27
CA ALA A 357 -25.92 -34.93 15.09
C ALA A 357 -26.94 -34.77 13.94
N GLN A 358 -26.41 -35.00 12.74
CA GLN A 358 -26.96 -35.93 11.75
C GLN A 358 -28.16 -35.54 10.85
N LEU A 359 -28.05 -36.12 9.64
CA LEU A 359 -29.05 -36.39 8.59
C LEU A 359 -29.30 -35.24 7.62
N THR A 360 -29.10 -35.38 6.30
CA THR A 360 -29.50 -36.53 5.46
C THR A 360 -28.51 -36.81 4.32
N ARG A 361 -28.31 -38.11 4.08
CA ARG A 361 -27.57 -38.73 2.98
C ARG A 361 -28.53 -39.10 1.85
N ASP A 362 -27.91 -39.36 0.69
CA ASP A 362 -28.37 -40.17 -0.44
C ASP A 362 -29.19 -39.48 -1.54
N GLN A 363 -28.62 -39.43 -2.75
CA GLN A 363 -28.95 -40.46 -3.75
C GLN A 363 -28.04 -40.44 -5.02
N HIS A 364 -27.63 -41.67 -5.37
CA HIS A 364 -27.24 -42.21 -6.69
C HIS A 364 -25.86 -41.91 -7.32
N ALA A 365 -24.99 -42.92 -7.14
CA ALA A 365 -23.90 -43.28 -8.05
C ALA A 365 -24.40 -44.09 -9.26
N ALA A 366 -23.79 -43.92 -10.46
CA ALA A 366 -23.15 -45.00 -11.25
C ALA A 366 -22.77 -44.60 -12.70
N ARG A 367 -21.45 -44.71 -12.97
CA ARG A 367 -20.78 -45.30 -14.17
C ARG A 367 -21.07 -44.76 -15.59
N ARG A 368 -20.02 -44.22 -16.23
CA ARG A 368 -19.25 -44.91 -17.29
C ARG A 368 -18.01 -44.12 -17.70
N ALA A 369 -16.90 -44.84 -17.89
CA ALA A 369 -15.63 -44.35 -18.40
C ALA A 369 -15.66 -44.27 -19.93
N THR A 370 -15.08 -43.21 -20.51
CA THR A 370 -14.29 -43.25 -21.75
C THR A 370 -13.36 -42.05 -21.83
N SER A 371 -12.16 -42.31 -22.35
CA SER A 371 -11.01 -41.43 -22.52
C SER A 371 -11.22 -40.27 -23.50
N SER A 372 -10.67 -39.10 -23.17
CA SER A 372 -9.72 -38.31 -24.00
C SER A 372 -9.85 -36.81 -23.73
N THR A 373 -8.75 -36.11 -23.98
CA THR A 373 -8.57 -34.66 -24.17
C THR A 373 -8.24 -33.76 -22.97
N ASP A 374 -7.13 -33.06 -23.19
CA ASP A 374 -6.64 -31.78 -22.70
C ASP A 374 -7.65 -30.76 -22.13
N LEU A 375 -7.06 -29.86 -21.32
CA LEU A 375 -7.53 -28.53 -20.88
C LEU A 375 -8.46 -28.45 -19.65
N ALA A 376 -7.95 -27.68 -18.67
CA ALA A 376 -8.64 -26.69 -17.81
C ALA A 376 -8.34 -26.89 -16.32
N VAL A 377 -7.18 -26.40 -15.87
CA VAL A 377 -6.95 -26.13 -14.44
C VAL A 377 -7.70 -24.85 -14.07
N LYS A 378 -8.99 -24.98 -13.75
CA LYS A 378 -9.77 -23.96 -13.03
C LYS A 378 -9.27 -23.94 -11.58
N GLN A 379 -8.41 -22.99 -11.23
CA GLN A 379 -7.96 -22.79 -9.85
C GLN A 379 -8.85 -21.77 -9.13
N ALA A 380 -9.68 -22.30 -8.23
CA ALA A 380 -10.39 -21.52 -7.22
C ALA A 380 -9.39 -20.92 -6.20
N ALA A 381 -9.72 -19.76 -5.67
CA ALA A 381 -8.96 -19.10 -4.61
C ALA A 381 -9.23 -19.81 -3.27
N GLU A 382 -8.24 -20.54 -2.75
CA GLU A 382 -8.35 -21.18 -1.43
C GLU A 382 -7.82 -20.27 -0.32
N THR A 383 -8.76 -19.76 0.47
CA THR A 383 -8.57 -19.38 1.88
C THR A 383 -8.50 -20.66 2.72
N GLY A 384 -7.36 -20.92 3.37
CA GLY A 384 -7.26 -22.04 4.30
C GLY A 384 -5.82 -22.35 4.72
N SER A 385 -5.54 -22.26 6.01
CA SER A 385 -4.24 -22.57 6.61
C SER A 385 -3.95 -24.08 6.56
N LEU A 386 -3.07 -24.50 5.65
CA LEU A 386 -2.38 -25.79 5.69
C LEU A 386 -0.89 -25.58 5.38
N LYS A 387 -0.01 -26.35 6.05
CA LYS A 387 1.45 -26.29 5.88
C LYS A 387 1.81 -26.40 4.39
N ARG A 388 2.40 -25.32 3.84
CA ARG A 388 2.82 -25.25 2.44
C ARG A 388 3.83 -26.36 2.10
N SER A 389 3.60 -27.06 0.99
CA SER A 389 4.56 -28.01 0.42
C SER A 389 5.88 -27.32 0.00
N LEU A 390 6.96 -28.08 -0.19
CA LEU A 390 8.25 -27.52 -0.65
C LEU A 390 8.13 -26.79 -2.00
N VAL A 391 7.20 -27.23 -2.86
CA VAL A 391 6.88 -26.56 -4.13
C VAL A 391 6.11 -25.25 -3.89
N GLN A 392 5.13 -25.25 -2.99
CA GLN A 392 4.40 -24.03 -2.59
C GLN A 392 5.26 -23.02 -1.83
N LYS A 393 6.32 -23.45 -1.13
CA LYS A 393 7.33 -22.55 -0.54
C LYS A 393 8.17 -21.82 -1.59
N LYS A 394 8.30 -22.40 -2.79
CA LYS A 394 9.00 -21.80 -3.93
C LYS A 394 8.11 -20.83 -4.72
N MET A 395 6.79 -20.92 -4.56
CA MET A 395 5.83 -20.03 -5.23
C MET A 395 5.65 -18.72 -4.45
N SER A 396 6.06 -17.65 -5.10
CA SER A 396 5.39 -16.34 -5.15
C SER A 396 3.98 -16.22 -4.56
N SER A 397 3.79 -15.30 -3.62
CA SER A 397 2.44 -14.92 -3.19
C SER A 397 1.73 -14.13 -4.30
N ALA A 398 0.41 -14.26 -4.42
CA ALA A 398 -0.39 -13.46 -5.38
C ALA A 398 -0.22 -11.95 -5.17
N TYR A 399 0.01 -11.52 -3.93
CA TYR A 399 0.32 -10.13 -3.60
C TYR A 399 1.69 -9.69 -4.15
N SER A 400 2.71 -10.55 -4.03
CA SER A 400 4.04 -10.27 -4.56
C SER A 400 4.05 -10.21 -6.09
N THR A 401 3.31 -11.09 -6.78
CA THR A 401 3.19 -10.99 -8.25
C THR A 401 2.48 -9.71 -8.65
N LEU A 402 1.44 -9.29 -7.92
CA LEU A 402 0.73 -8.03 -8.19
C LEU A 402 1.67 -6.82 -8.04
N CYS A 403 2.47 -6.74 -6.97
CA CYS A 403 3.42 -5.63 -6.80
C CYS A 403 4.49 -5.61 -7.90
N SER A 404 4.97 -6.79 -8.32
CA SER A 404 5.94 -6.90 -9.42
C SER A 404 5.34 -6.48 -10.76
N TYR A 405 4.07 -6.83 -10.98
CA TYR A 405 3.31 -6.41 -12.16
C TYR A 405 3.10 -4.90 -12.20
N MET A 406 2.74 -4.29 -11.07
CA MET A 406 2.63 -2.84 -10.94
C MET A 406 3.93 -2.12 -11.26
N ALA A 407 5.06 -2.61 -10.75
CA ALA A 407 6.37 -2.09 -11.09
C ALA A 407 6.65 -2.21 -12.60
N SER A 408 6.39 -3.39 -13.19
CA SER A 408 6.63 -3.64 -14.62
C SER A 408 5.78 -2.76 -15.56
N ILE A 409 4.51 -2.52 -15.23
CA ILE A 409 3.67 -1.58 -16.00
C ILE A 409 4.20 -0.15 -15.88
N SER A 410 4.59 0.25 -14.67
CA SER A 410 5.12 1.59 -14.41
C SER A 410 6.43 1.84 -15.18
N GLU A 411 7.32 0.85 -15.23
CA GLU A 411 8.54 0.92 -16.06
C GLU A 411 8.22 0.95 -17.56
N SER A 412 7.17 0.23 -18.00
CA SER A 412 6.77 0.18 -19.42
C SER A 412 6.27 1.52 -19.96
N VAL A 413 5.71 2.38 -19.11
CA VAL A 413 5.37 3.78 -19.46
C VAL A 413 6.50 4.78 -19.14
N GLY A 414 7.68 4.27 -18.75
CA GLY A 414 8.90 5.06 -18.64
C GLY A 414 9.23 5.62 -17.25
N TYR A 415 8.57 5.19 -16.18
CA TYR A 415 8.94 5.63 -14.82
C TYR A 415 10.23 4.97 -14.32
N GLU A 416 11.01 5.74 -13.57
CA GLU A 416 11.95 5.21 -12.58
C GLU A 416 11.15 4.75 -11.37
N VAL A 417 10.94 3.44 -11.28
CA VAL A 417 10.11 2.85 -10.22
C VAL A 417 10.89 2.72 -8.93
N GLU A 418 10.32 3.29 -7.87
CA GLU A 418 10.79 3.14 -6.50
C GLU A 418 9.75 2.33 -5.70
N THR A 419 10.20 1.62 -4.67
CA THR A 419 9.28 0.87 -3.79
C THR A 419 9.58 1.08 -2.32
N GLU A 420 8.53 1.08 -1.51
CA GLU A 420 8.64 1.27 -0.07
C GLU A 420 7.66 0.36 0.67
N VAL A 421 8.12 -0.23 1.77
CA VAL A 421 7.26 -1.00 2.68
C VAL A 421 6.77 -0.07 3.77
N LEU A 422 5.55 0.44 3.59
CA LEU A 422 4.94 1.45 4.45
C LEU A 422 4.72 0.93 5.87
N ARG A 423 4.88 1.83 6.84
CA ARG A 423 4.68 1.57 8.28
C ARG A 423 3.22 1.74 8.70
N ILE A 424 2.31 1.10 7.96
CA ILE A 424 0.86 1.12 8.18
C ILE A 424 0.38 -0.21 8.78
N PRO A 425 -0.75 -0.23 9.53
CA PRO A 425 -1.33 -1.45 10.09
C PRO A 425 -2.05 -2.33 9.03
N SER A 426 -1.39 -2.60 7.90
CA SER A 426 -1.90 -3.39 6.79
C SER A 426 -0.95 -4.54 6.44
N THR A 427 -1.52 -5.68 6.02
CA THR A 427 -0.74 -6.76 5.41
C THR A 427 -0.40 -6.48 3.95
N ARG A 428 -1.00 -5.43 3.36
CA ARG A 428 -0.76 -4.98 2.00
C ARG A 428 -0.04 -3.64 2.00
N ASN A 429 1.10 -3.57 2.67
CA ASN A 429 1.80 -2.31 2.93
C ASN A 429 2.91 -1.96 1.93
N HIS A 430 3.03 -2.70 0.82
CA HIS A 430 3.99 -2.39 -0.22
C HIS A 430 3.45 -1.30 -1.13
N SER A 431 4.26 -0.28 -1.38
CA SER A 431 3.93 0.83 -2.27
C SER A 431 4.88 0.88 -3.46
N VAL A 432 4.32 1.22 -4.62
CA VAL A 432 5.04 1.46 -5.88
C VAL A 432 4.90 2.95 -6.19
N ILE A 433 6.04 3.63 -6.37
CA ILE A 433 6.11 5.08 -6.56
C ILE A 433 6.80 5.36 -7.90
N GLY A 434 6.24 6.28 -8.68
CA GLY A 434 6.90 6.86 -9.85
C GLY A 434 7.00 8.37 -9.69
N ARG A 435 8.20 8.88 -9.36
CA ARG A 435 8.44 10.33 -9.20
C ARG A 435 9.07 10.97 -10.42
N ARG A 436 9.86 10.19 -11.17
CA ARG A 436 10.67 10.64 -12.30
C ARG A 436 10.49 9.68 -13.46
N ARG A 437 10.62 10.20 -14.68
CA ARG A 437 10.66 9.39 -15.91
C ARG A 437 12.12 9.24 -16.34
N ARG A 438 12.48 8.08 -16.89
CA ARG A 438 13.82 7.84 -17.44
C ARG A 438 14.02 8.78 -18.62
N GLN A 439 15.07 9.59 -18.60
CA GLN A 439 15.48 10.36 -19.77
C GLN A 439 16.04 9.41 -20.82
N HIS A 440 15.50 9.45 -22.04
CA HIS A 440 16.14 8.79 -23.17
C HIS A 440 17.37 9.61 -23.56
N SER A 441 18.56 9.13 -23.19
CA SER A 441 19.83 9.67 -23.66
C SER A 441 20.02 9.28 -25.13
N GLU A 442 19.44 10.05 -26.03
CA GLU A 442 19.93 10.33 -27.39
C GLU A 442 18.86 11.13 -28.14
N SER A 443 19.33 12.08 -28.93
CA SER A 443 18.60 13.00 -29.79
C SER A 443 17.76 12.29 -30.87
N SER A 444 16.69 11.60 -30.48
CA SER A 444 15.55 11.30 -31.34
C SER A 444 14.39 12.18 -30.89
N SER A 445 13.80 12.92 -31.82
CA SER A 445 12.63 13.78 -31.70
C SER A 445 11.33 13.08 -31.27
N ASP A 446 11.41 11.90 -30.66
CA ASP A 446 10.32 10.96 -30.39
C ASP A 446 10.07 10.77 -28.87
N ASP A 447 10.35 11.77 -28.03
CA ASP A 447 9.73 11.78 -26.69
C ASP A 447 8.25 12.12 -26.91
N PRO A 448 7.28 11.32 -26.41
CA PRO A 448 5.85 11.60 -26.53
C PRO A 448 5.48 12.87 -25.74
N ASP A 449 5.78 14.02 -26.33
CA ASP A 449 5.54 15.34 -25.73
C ASP A 449 4.07 15.73 -25.91
N THR A 450 3.44 15.26 -27.00
CA THR A 450 2.01 15.49 -27.23
C THR A 450 1.14 14.52 -26.41
N THR A 451 -0.06 14.98 -26.05
CA THR A 451 -1.07 14.14 -25.40
C THR A 451 -1.43 12.91 -26.26
N GLU A 452 -1.49 13.08 -27.58
CA GLU A 452 -1.83 12.01 -28.54
C GLU A 452 -0.79 10.88 -28.53
N ASP A 453 0.50 11.23 -28.46
CA ASP A 453 1.57 10.25 -28.40
C ASP A 453 1.52 9.45 -27.08
N ARG A 454 1.25 10.12 -25.95
CA ARG A 454 1.08 9.45 -24.65
C ARG A 454 -0.12 8.51 -24.67
N GLU A 455 -1.23 8.92 -25.26
CA GLU A 455 -2.38 8.05 -25.43
C GLU A 455 -2.06 6.82 -26.28
N ALA A 456 -1.30 6.99 -27.37
CA ALA A 456 -0.88 5.89 -28.22
C ALA A 456 -0.03 4.87 -27.45
N VAL A 457 0.94 5.33 -26.66
CA VAL A 457 1.77 4.48 -25.79
C VAL A 457 0.90 3.67 -24.82
N VAL A 458 -0.06 4.33 -24.15
CA VAL A 458 -0.95 3.65 -23.20
C VAL A 458 -1.88 2.66 -23.90
N LYS A 459 -2.44 3.01 -25.06
CA LYS A 459 -3.29 2.11 -25.85
C LYS A 459 -2.52 0.86 -26.27
N THR A 460 -1.33 1.01 -26.84
CA THR A 460 -0.46 -0.12 -27.22
C THR A 460 -0.08 -1.00 -26.03
N LEU A 461 0.20 -0.39 -24.86
CA LEU A 461 0.48 -1.15 -23.64
C LEU A 461 -0.73 -1.96 -23.21
N ILE A 462 -1.92 -1.37 -23.15
CA ILE A 462 -3.16 -2.05 -22.76
C ILE A 462 -3.41 -3.26 -23.68
N GLU A 463 -3.31 -3.08 -25.00
CA GLU A 463 -3.53 -4.16 -25.96
C GLU A 463 -2.51 -5.30 -25.80
N ARG A 464 -1.24 -4.96 -25.56
CA ARG A 464 -0.18 -5.93 -25.27
C ARG A 464 -0.45 -6.73 -23.99
N GLU A 465 -0.80 -6.04 -22.90
CA GLU A 465 -1.02 -6.68 -21.59
C GLU A 465 -2.30 -7.53 -21.57
N MET A 466 -3.35 -7.08 -22.27
CA MET A 466 -4.65 -7.75 -22.28
C MET A 466 -4.78 -8.81 -23.38
N GLY A 467 -3.99 -8.71 -24.45
CA GLY A 467 -4.16 -9.54 -25.65
C GLY A 467 -5.50 -9.32 -26.36
N LEU A 468 -6.12 -8.17 -26.13
CA LEU A 468 -7.43 -7.76 -26.64
C LEU A 468 -7.30 -6.38 -27.27
N SER A 469 -8.16 -6.06 -28.23
CA SER A 469 -8.20 -4.71 -28.81
C SER A 469 -8.66 -3.70 -27.76
N ILE A 470 -8.22 -2.44 -27.90
CA ILE A 470 -8.62 -1.36 -26.99
C ILE A 470 -10.14 -1.23 -26.88
N GLN A 471 -10.88 -1.51 -27.96
CA GLN A 471 -12.34 -1.50 -27.97
C GLN A 471 -12.98 -2.59 -27.13
N SER A 472 -12.38 -3.79 -27.17
CA SER A 472 -12.86 -4.90 -26.35
C SER A 472 -12.61 -4.61 -24.86
N VAL A 473 -11.44 -4.08 -24.52
CA VAL A 473 -11.08 -3.69 -23.14
C VAL A 473 -11.99 -2.57 -22.63
N ALA A 474 -12.24 -1.54 -23.46
CA ALA A 474 -13.12 -0.42 -23.13
C ALA A 474 -14.55 -0.89 -22.80
N HIS A 475 -15.13 -1.74 -23.67
CA HIS A 475 -16.46 -2.29 -23.45
C HIS A 475 -16.53 -3.10 -22.16
N ASP A 476 -15.52 -3.93 -21.92
CA ASP A 476 -15.39 -4.76 -20.74
C ASP A 476 -15.24 -3.93 -19.44
N TRP A 477 -14.44 -2.86 -19.50
CA TRP A 477 -14.26 -1.91 -18.41
C TRP A 477 -15.59 -1.25 -18.06
N VAL A 478 -16.25 -0.61 -19.03
CA VAL A 478 -17.52 0.11 -18.79
C VAL A 478 -18.61 -0.82 -18.30
N THR A 479 -18.70 -2.04 -18.86
CA THR A 479 -19.66 -3.05 -18.38
C THR A 479 -19.46 -3.38 -16.89
N ARG A 480 -18.21 -3.46 -16.43
CA ARG A 480 -17.89 -3.77 -15.02
C ARG A 480 -18.03 -2.54 -14.14
N ALA A 481 -17.52 -1.39 -14.57
CA ALA A 481 -17.60 -0.11 -13.88
C ALA A 481 -19.07 0.32 -13.67
N GLY A 482 -19.93 0.15 -14.68
CA GLY A 482 -21.37 0.39 -14.57
C GLY A 482 -22.05 -0.52 -13.54
N LYS A 483 -21.64 -1.79 -13.42
CA LYS A 483 -22.13 -2.68 -12.35
C LYS A 483 -21.67 -2.23 -10.96
N ILE A 484 -20.53 -1.55 -10.85
CA ILE A 484 -20.05 -1.00 -9.58
C ILE A 484 -20.90 0.21 -9.18
N ALA A 485 -21.26 1.07 -10.14
CA ALA A 485 -22.10 2.25 -9.94
C ALA A 485 -23.54 1.89 -9.49
N GLN A 486 -24.12 0.84 -10.08
CA GLN A 486 -25.53 0.47 -9.84
C GLN A 486 -25.78 -0.30 -8.54
N LYS A 487 -24.75 -0.87 -7.92
CA LYS A 487 -24.91 -1.61 -6.65
C LYS A 487 -25.07 -0.62 -5.49
N PRO A 488 -26.11 -0.76 -4.63
CA PRO A 488 -26.24 0.07 -3.45
C PRO A 488 -24.98 -0.06 -2.58
N GLY A 489 -24.61 1.04 -1.90
CA GLY A 489 -23.42 1.11 -1.06
C GLY A 489 -23.44 0.09 0.07
N SER A 490 -22.95 -1.12 -0.19
CA SER A 490 -22.60 -2.08 0.86
C SER A 490 -21.29 -1.58 1.48
N GLY A 491 -21.33 -1.21 2.75
CA GLY A 491 -20.12 -0.94 3.53
C GLY A 491 -19.18 -2.12 3.41
N HIS A 492 -17.90 -1.84 3.16
CA HIS A 492 -16.84 -2.81 3.40
C HIS A 492 -16.23 -2.53 4.75
#